data_AF-A0A2S6SDY2-F1
#
_entry.id   AF-A0A2S6SDY2-F1
#
_cell.length_a   1.000
_cell.length_b   1.000
_cell.length_c   1.000
_cell.angle_alpha   90.00
_cell.angle_beta   90.00
_cell.angle_gamma   90.00
#
_symmetry.space_group_name_H-M   'P 1'
#
loop_
_entity.id
_entity.type
_entity.pdbx_description
1 polymer ?
#
loop_
_entity_poly.entity_id
_entity_poly.type
_entity_poly.pdbx_seq_one_letter_code
_entity_poly.pdbx_strand_id
1 'polypeptide(L)'
;MQKLFSTFLIYFLCNIFKVNNVLANENLMDYSNEFNNGEIKNIKTFSGPMGMGLAKSYQKGTYKICVYNTIEGQKVITHKDNLFECSKEFSK
;
A
#
# COMPACT_ATOMS: atom_id res chain seq x y z
N MET A 1 -45.62 -28.08 -5.19
CA MET A 1 -44.47 -27.71 -6.04
C MET A 1 -43.97 -26.30 -5.80
N GLN A 2 -44.81 -25.26 -5.87
CA GLN A 2 -44.37 -23.85 -5.84
C GLN A 2 -43.70 -23.37 -4.53
N LYS A 3 -44.13 -23.88 -3.37
CA LYS A 3 -43.53 -23.54 -2.06
C LYS A 3 -42.11 -24.11 -1.86
N LEU A 4 -41.77 -25.19 -2.55
CA LEU A 4 -40.46 -25.86 -2.42
C LEU A 4 -39.36 -25.11 -3.20
N PHE A 5 -39.72 -24.50 -4.33
CA PHE A 5 -38.79 -23.69 -5.12
C PHE A 5 -38.44 -22.38 -4.42
N SER A 6 -39.38 -21.79 -3.68
CA SER A 6 -39.16 -20.53 -2.96
C SER A 6 -38.15 -20.68 -1.82
N THR A 7 -38.20 -21.77 -1.05
CA THR A 7 -37.24 -22.02 0.04
C THR A 7 -35.84 -22.29 -0.48
N PHE A 8 -35.71 -22.95 -1.64
CA PHE A 8 -34.42 -23.24 -2.26
C PHE A 8 -33.73 -21.96 -2.78
N LEU A 9 -34.50 -21.04 -3.36
CA LEU A 9 -33.98 -19.75 -3.87
C LEU A 9 -33.46 -18.85 -2.74
N ILE A 10 -34.17 -18.82 -1.61
CA ILE A 10 -33.76 -18.05 -0.43
C ILE A 10 -32.46 -18.62 0.16
N TYR A 11 -32.34 -19.95 0.26
CA TYR A 11 -31.12 -20.60 0.74
C TYR A 11 -29.91 -20.33 -0.15
N PHE A 12 -30.11 -20.30 -1.48
CA PHE A 12 -29.04 -20.04 -2.42
C PHE A 12 -28.52 -18.59 -2.32
N LEU A 13 -29.42 -17.61 -2.18
CA LEU A 13 -29.04 -16.20 -2.01
C LEU A 13 -28.31 -15.92 -0.69
N CYS A 14 -28.70 -16.57 0.41
CA CYS A 14 -28.00 -16.43 1.69
C CYS A 14 -26.55 -16.97 1.66
N ASN A 15 -26.27 -18.00 0.87
CA ASN A 15 -24.91 -18.54 0.73
C ASN A 15 -24.00 -17.63 -0.08
N ILE A 16 -24.50 -16.98 -1.14
CA ILE A 16 -23.71 -16.01 -1.92
C ILE A 16 -23.28 -14.82 -1.05
N PHE A 17 -24.16 -14.35 -0.14
CA PHE A 17 -23.83 -13.22 0.73
C PHE A 17 -22.77 -13.54 1.79
N LYS A 18 -22.69 -14.78 2.29
CA LYS A 18 -21.67 -15.17 3.28
C LYS A 18 -20.26 -15.25 2.69
N VAL A 19 -20.12 -15.72 1.45
CA VAL A 19 -18.80 -15.86 0.79
C VAL A 19 -18.14 -14.50 0.55
N ASN A 20 -18.93 -13.47 0.22
CA ASN A 20 -18.39 -12.15 -0.08
C ASN A 20 -17.88 -11.39 1.16
N ASN A 21 -18.38 -11.72 2.36
CA ASN A 21 -17.98 -11.03 3.59
C ASN A 21 -16.71 -11.61 4.25
N VAL A 22 -16.25 -12.79 3.83
CA VAL A 22 -15.05 -13.44 4.40
C VAL A 22 -13.75 -13.10 3.65
N LEU A 23 -13.83 -12.54 2.44
CA LEU A 23 -12.67 -12.21 1.61
C LEU A 23 -12.30 -10.72 1.62
N ALA A 24 -12.81 -9.94 2.57
CA ALA A 24 -12.44 -8.55 2.75
C ALA A 24 -11.65 -8.36 4.06
N ASN A 25 -10.34 -8.55 3.91
CA ASN A 25 -9.40 -7.49 4.24
C ASN A 25 -9.08 -7.22 5.72
N GLU A 26 -8.34 -8.15 6.32
CA GLU A 26 -7.62 -7.94 7.58
C GLU A 26 -6.21 -7.33 7.41
N ASN A 27 -5.71 -7.15 6.17
CA ASN A 27 -4.31 -6.72 5.91
C ASN A 27 -4.13 -5.30 5.32
N LEU A 28 -5.19 -4.62 4.88
CA LEU A 28 -5.11 -3.28 4.24
C LEU A 28 -5.51 -2.14 5.20
N MET A 29 -6.26 -2.45 6.27
CA MET A 29 -6.62 -1.51 7.33
C MET A 29 -5.41 -1.07 8.17
N ASP A 30 -4.44 -1.96 8.37
CA ASP A 30 -3.25 -1.69 9.19
C ASP A 30 -2.25 -0.79 8.44
N TYR A 31 -2.07 -1.00 7.12
CA TYR A 31 -1.22 -0.18 6.26
C TYR A 31 -1.67 1.29 6.19
N SER A 32 -2.98 1.51 6.03
CA SER A 32 -3.53 2.86 5.80
C SER A 32 -3.58 3.72 7.08
N ASN A 33 -3.88 3.12 8.24
CA ASN A 33 -3.92 3.84 9.51
C ASN A 33 -2.53 4.31 9.95
N GLU A 34 -1.52 3.43 9.84
CA GLU A 34 -0.16 3.76 10.26
C GLU A 34 0.49 4.78 9.33
N PHE A 35 0.24 4.67 8.02
CA PHE A 35 0.74 5.64 7.05
C PHE A 35 0.09 7.02 7.21
N ASN A 36 -1.19 7.13 7.56
CA ASN A 36 -1.86 8.43 7.66
C ASN A 36 -1.56 9.19 8.95
N ASN A 37 -1.32 8.50 10.07
CA ASN A 37 -1.07 9.13 11.38
C ASN A 37 0.42 9.22 11.78
N GLY A 38 1.33 8.67 10.99
CA GLY A 38 2.76 8.73 11.28
C GLY A 38 3.37 10.12 11.03
N GLU A 39 4.02 10.69 12.05
CA GLU A 39 4.89 11.86 11.88
C GLU A 39 6.04 11.57 10.90
N ILE A 40 6.36 12.53 10.04
CA ILE A 40 7.49 12.43 9.13
C ILE A 40 8.79 12.70 9.90
N LYS A 41 9.72 11.74 9.85
CA LYS A 41 11.01 11.81 10.56
C LYS A 41 12.16 11.52 9.61
N ASN A 42 13.37 11.86 10.03
CA ASN A 42 14.61 11.51 9.33
C ASN A 42 14.62 11.90 7.85
N ILE A 43 14.15 13.11 7.55
CA ILE A 43 14.13 13.65 6.18
C ILE A 43 15.57 13.87 5.71
N LYS A 44 15.92 13.28 4.57
CA LYS A 44 17.15 13.53 3.84
C LYS A 44 16.81 13.93 2.41
N THR A 45 17.48 14.96 1.91
CA THR A 45 17.39 15.41 0.52
C THR A 45 18.71 15.15 -0.19
N PHE A 46 18.62 14.88 -1.47
CA PHE A 46 19.74 14.46 -2.29
C PHE A 46 19.66 15.13 -3.66
N SER A 47 20.82 15.34 -4.26
CA SER A 47 20.95 15.86 -5.62
C SER A 47 21.82 14.90 -6.40
N GLY A 48 21.20 14.00 -7.15
CA GLY A 48 21.94 13.08 -7.99
C GLY A 48 22.45 13.74 -9.29
N PRO A 49 23.31 13.03 -10.03
CA PRO A 49 23.89 13.53 -11.26
C PRO A 49 22.80 13.90 -12.28
N MET A 50 22.94 15.09 -12.89
CA MET A 50 21.95 15.65 -13.82
C MET A 50 20.52 15.78 -13.24
N GLY A 51 20.38 15.84 -11.91
CA GLY A 51 19.07 15.92 -11.24
C GLY A 51 18.29 14.61 -11.21
N MET A 52 18.91 13.49 -11.60
CA MET A 52 18.34 12.14 -11.58
C MET A 52 18.84 11.31 -10.40
N GLY A 53 18.08 10.29 -10.02
CA GLY A 53 18.37 9.42 -8.87
C GLY A 53 17.57 9.80 -7.63
N LEU A 54 18.01 9.33 -6.47
CA LEU A 54 17.35 9.63 -5.20
C LEU A 54 17.33 11.15 -4.99
N ALA A 55 16.13 11.69 -4.74
CA ALA A 55 15.90 13.11 -4.51
C ALA A 55 15.54 13.39 -3.04
N LYS A 56 14.76 12.48 -2.43
CA LYS A 56 14.35 12.61 -1.02
C LYS A 56 14.14 11.24 -0.40
N SER A 57 14.53 11.08 0.85
CA SER A 57 14.11 9.94 1.66
C SER A 57 13.57 10.41 3.01
N TYR A 58 12.55 9.75 3.53
CA TYR A 58 12.02 10.05 4.86
C TYR A 58 11.36 8.81 5.46
N GLN A 59 11.18 8.84 6.77
CA GLN A 59 10.45 7.81 7.50
C GLN A 59 9.05 8.32 7.86
N LYS A 60 8.06 7.43 7.76
CA LYS A 60 6.68 7.69 8.20
C LYS A 60 6.15 6.43 8.88
N GLY A 61 6.02 6.44 10.21
CA GLY A 61 5.73 5.23 10.99
C GLY A 61 6.82 4.15 10.82
N THR A 62 6.42 2.91 10.56
CA THR A 62 7.31 1.80 10.19
C THR A 62 7.81 1.83 8.74
N TYR A 63 7.35 2.78 7.93
CA TYR A 63 7.70 2.85 6.51
C TYR A 63 8.89 3.78 6.24
N LYS A 64 9.75 3.33 5.33
CA LYS A 64 10.73 4.15 4.64
C LYS A 64 10.19 4.55 3.27
N ILE A 65 10.22 5.84 2.97
CA ILE A 65 9.81 6.38 1.68
C ILE A 65 11.04 6.90 0.96
N CYS A 66 11.22 6.48 -0.29
CA CYS A 66 12.28 6.88 -1.19
C CYS A 66 11.66 7.54 -2.44
N VAL A 67 12.02 8.79 -2.71
CA VAL A 67 11.55 9.57 -3.85
C VAL A 67 12.69 9.74 -4.82
N TYR A 68 12.51 9.27 -6.05
CA TYR A 68 13.50 9.30 -7.11
C TYR A 68 13.05 10.19 -8.26
N ASN A 69 13.97 10.96 -8.82
CA ASN A 69 13.80 11.61 -10.09
C ASN A 69 14.36 10.71 -11.19
N THR A 70 13.55 10.40 -12.20
CA THR A 70 13.92 9.59 -13.35
C THR A 70 13.66 10.35 -14.64
N ILE A 71 14.16 9.83 -15.76
CA ILE A 71 13.84 10.38 -17.09
C ILE A 71 12.33 10.39 -17.39
N GLU A 72 11.57 9.49 -16.76
CA GLU A 72 10.11 9.40 -16.89
C GLU A 72 9.36 10.27 -15.87
N GLY A 73 10.07 11.09 -15.09
CA GLY A 73 9.53 11.88 -13.99
C GLY A 73 9.80 11.28 -12.61
N GLN A 74 9.01 11.66 -11.61
CA GLN A 74 9.22 11.25 -10.23
C GLN A 74 8.61 9.87 -9.94
N LYS A 75 9.38 8.98 -9.29
CA LYS A 75 8.92 7.67 -8.81
C LYS A 75 9.06 7.61 -7.29
N VAL A 76 8.15 6.91 -6.63
CA VAL A 76 8.16 6.72 -5.18
C VAL A 76 8.19 5.23 -4.87
N ILE A 77 9.12 4.83 -4.01
CA ILE A 77 9.22 3.46 -3.48
C ILE A 77 8.98 3.55 -1.97
N THR A 78 8.17 2.62 -1.46
CA THR A 78 7.87 2.51 -0.04
C THR A 78 8.31 1.13 0.45
N HIS A 79 9.08 1.09 1.53
CA HIS A 79 9.51 -0.14 2.20
C HIS A 79 8.95 -0.18 3.62
N LYS A 80 8.39 -1.33 4.03
CA LYS A 80 7.94 -1.59 5.41
C LYS A 80 9.10 -2.03 6.30
N ASP A 81 10.13 -1.20 6.37
CA ASP A 81 11.28 -1.38 7.24
C ASP A 81 11.97 -0.03 7.45
N ASN A 82 12.13 0.38 8.71
CA ASN A 82 12.77 1.65 9.06
C ASN A 82 14.30 1.61 8.93
N LEU A 83 14.90 0.42 8.94
CA LEU A 83 16.34 0.20 8.73
C LEU A 83 16.72 0.18 7.25
N PHE A 84 15.73 0.07 6.35
CA PHE A 84 15.97 0.10 4.92
C PHE A 84 16.60 1.45 4.49
N GLU A 85 17.72 1.36 3.80
CA GLU A 85 18.38 2.52 3.20
C GLU A 85 18.05 2.61 1.72
N CYS A 86 17.56 3.78 1.30
CA CYS A 86 17.28 4.03 -0.11
C CYS A 86 18.59 4.03 -0.90
N SER A 87 18.66 3.22 -1.96
CA SER A 87 19.75 3.32 -2.92
C SER A 87 19.81 4.72 -3.54
N LYS A 88 21.00 5.15 -3.96
CA LYS A 88 21.14 6.41 -4.71
C LYS A 88 20.54 6.31 -6.11
N GLU A 89 20.53 5.10 -6.67
CA GLU A 89 20.03 4.81 -8.00
C GLU A 89 18.64 4.19 -7.94
N PHE A 90 17.83 4.47 -8.95
CA PHE A 90 16.52 3.85 -9.09
C PHE A 90 16.70 2.45 -9.69
N SER A 91 16.59 1.40 -8.85
CA SER A 91 16.46 0.02 -9.30
C SER A 91 15.02 -0.42 -9.12
N LYS A 92 14.42 -0.93 -10.21
CA LYS A 92 13.04 -1.42 -10.25
C LYS A 92 12.94 -2.84 -9.74
#